data_AF-A0A653DA50-F1
#
_entry.id   AF-A0A653DA50-F1
#
_cell.length_a   1.000
_cell.length_b   1.000
_cell.length_c   1.000
_cell.angle_alpha   90.00
_cell.angle_beta   90.00
_cell.angle_gamma   90.00
#
_symmetry.space_group_name_H-M   'P 1'
#
loop_
_entity.id
_entity.type
_entity.pdbx_description
1 polymer ?
#
loop_
_entity_poly.entity_id
_entity_poly.type
_entity_poly.pdbx_seq_one_letter_code
_entity_poly.pdbx_strand_id
1 'polypeptide(L)'
;MLCMTSDPEEKRKIIGDVFVRISDEIISDLNLNADEVFLGQGTLRPDLIESASKSVSSKADTIKTHHNDSELIRKLRDEGRVVEPLKDFHKDEVRCIGRDLGLPPEIVMRHPFPGPGLAIRVLCAEEPYMERDFSETQVLVKIIVEFDQMLQKKHALLNRVEAVTSDDE
;
A
#
# COMPACT_ATOMS: atom_id res chain seq x y z
N MET A 1 -16.75 13.06 -2.03
CA MET A 1 -15.46 13.03 -2.75
C MET A 1 -14.91 11.61 -2.80
N LEU A 2 -14.49 11.00 -1.68
CA LEU A 2 -13.97 9.61 -1.66
C LEU A 2 -14.91 8.56 -2.28
N CYS A 3 -16.22 8.63 -1.99
CA CYS A 3 -17.21 7.67 -2.46
C CYS A 3 -17.45 7.67 -3.99
N MET A 4 -16.90 8.65 -4.71
CA MET A 4 -16.99 8.76 -6.17
C MET A 4 -15.63 8.56 -6.85
N THR A 5 -14.57 8.23 -6.09
CA THR A 5 -13.22 8.09 -6.62
C THR A 5 -12.99 6.66 -7.09
N SER A 6 -12.53 6.49 -8.33
CA SER A 6 -12.05 5.20 -8.86
C SER A 6 -10.55 5.00 -8.62
N ASP A 7 -9.75 6.06 -8.85
CA ASP A 7 -8.30 6.03 -8.74
C ASP A 7 -7.81 5.68 -7.33
N PRO A 8 -7.04 4.59 -7.16
CA PRO A 8 -6.61 4.13 -5.85
C PRO A 8 -5.65 5.10 -5.16
N GLU A 9 -4.80 5.82 -5.88
CA GLU A 9 -3.85 6.77 -5.27
C GLU A 9 -4.57 8.03 -4.77
N GLU A 10 -5.56 8.53 -5.50
CA GLU A 10 -6.42 9.61 -5.03
C GLU A 10 -7.24 9.19 -3.80
N LYS A 11 -7.73 7.93 -3.74
CA LYS A 11 -8.35 7.40 -2.51
C LYS A 11 -7.38 7.43 -1.33
N ARG A 12 -6.11 7.03 -1.53
CA ARG A 12 -5.08 7.06 -0.47
C ARG A 12 -4.86 8.48 0.02
N LYS A 13 -4.74 9.44 -0.90
CA LYS A 13 -4.54 10.85 -0.60
C LYS A 13 -5.69 11.42 0.20
N ILE A 14 -6.94 11.26 -0.28
CA ILE A 14 -8.12 11.76 0.43
C ILE A 14 -8.20 11.20 1.85
N ILE A 15 -7.95 9.89 2.02
CA ILE A 15 -8.00 9.26 3.35
C ILE A 15 -6.88 9.77 4.26
N GLY A 16 -5.65 9.91 3.74
CA GLY A 16 -4.52 10.45 4.49
C GLY A 16 -4.75 11.90 4.94
N ASP A 17 -5.22 12.76 4.02
CA ASP A 17 -5.50 14.17 4.30
C ASP A 17 -6.61 14.33 5.35
N VAL A 18 -7.67 13.51 5.27
CA VAL A 18 -8.74 13.48 6.28
C VAL A 18 -8.20 13.00 7.63
N PHE A 19 -7.38 11.94 7.65
CA PHE A 19 -6.80 11.43 8.89
C PHE A 19 -5.94 12.49 9.60
N VAL A 20 -5.09 13.18 8.84
CA VAL A 20 -4.26 14.30 9.32
C VAL A 20 -5.14 15.41 9.87
N ARG A 21 -6.12 15.89 9.10
CA ARG A 21 -6.99 16.99 9.52
C ARG A 21 -7.76 16.67 10.79
N ILE A 22 -8.36 15.49 10.90
CA ILE A 22 -9.08 15.07 12.11
C ILE A 22 -8.13 14.92 13.30
N SER A 23 -6.90 14.46 13.07
CA SER A 23 -5.90 14.39 14.16
C SER A 23 -5.57 15.78 14.70
N ASP A 24 -5.37 16.77 13.82
CA ASP A 24 -5.11 18.16 14.22
C ASP A 24 -6.32 18.77 14.96
N GLU A 25 -7.55 18.53 14.48
CA GLU A 25 -8.79 18.94 15.14
C GLU A 25 -8.88 18.38 16.57
N ILE A 26 -8.62 17.07 16.75
CA ILE A 26 -8.67 16.42 18.07
C ILE A 26 -7.58 16.96 19.02
N ILE A 27 -6.38 17.23 18.51
CA ILE A 27 -5.30 17.80 19.33
C ILE A 27 -5.69 19.21 19.81
N SER A 28 -6.26 20.02 18.92
CA SER A 28 -6.79 21.34 19.27
C SER A 28 -7.91 21.23 20.31
N ASP A 29 -8.87 20.33 20.14
CA ASP A 29 -9.99 20.12 21.07
C ASP A 29 -9.52 19.69 22.46
N LEU A 30 -8.46 18.89 22.53
CA LEU A 30 -7.82 18.46 23.78
C LEU A 30 -6.91 19.53 24.40
N ASN A 31 -6.74 20.69 23.74
CA ASN A 31 -5.84 21.77 24.14
C ASN A 31 -4.40 21.30 24.40
N LEU A 32 -3.91 20.37 23.57
CA LEU A 32 -2.55 19.86 23.71
C LEU A 32 -1.56 20.86 23.10
N ASN A 33 -0.64 21.35 23.92
CA ASN A 33 0.45 22.18 23.42
C ASN A 33 1.54 21.28 22.82
N ALA A 34 1.94 21.56 21.58
CA ALA A 34 3.09 20.92 20.93
C ALA A 34 4.33 20.93 21.83
N ASP A 35 4.52 22.00 22.60
CA ASP A 35 5.67 22.20 23.49
C ASP A 35 5.62 21.32 24.76
N GLU A 36 4.51 20.64 25.03
CA GLU A 36 4.29 19.84 26.25
C GLU A 36 3.99 18.36 25.97
N VAL A 37 3.78 17.98 24.71
CA VAL A 37 3.43 16.59 24.33
C VAL A 37 4.49 15.88 23.49
N PHE A 38 4.45 14.56 23.47
CA PHE A 38 5.24 13.72 22.56
C PHE A 38 4.31 12.91 21.67
N LEU A 39 4.74 12.63 20.44
CA LEU A 39 4.05 11.72 19.54
C LEU A 39 4.73 10.35 19.58
N GLY A 40 4.05 9.35 20.15
CA GLY A 40 4.49 7.95 20.09
C GLY A 40 4.02 7.28 18.80
N GLN A 41 4.94 6.72 18.01
CA GLN A 41 4.61 5.94 16.80
C GLN A 41 5.12 4.49 16.92
N GLY A 42 4.30 3.55 16.47
CA GLY A 42 4.64 2.12 16.43
C GLY A 42 5.48 1.70 15.22
N THR A 43 6.19 2.64 14.58
CA THR A 43 7.03 2.40 13.40
C THR A 43 8.09 1.34 13.68
N LEU A 44 8.25 0.38 12.77
CA LEU A 44 9.25 -0.68 12.88
C LEU A 44 10.48 -0.40 12.00
N ARG A 45 11.58 -1.13 12.25
CA ARG A 45 12.81 -1.03 11.46
C ARG A 45 12.61 -1.15 9.94
N PRO A 46 11.80 -2.10 9.42
CA PRO A 46 11.56 -2.23 7.98
C PRO A 46 10.87 -0.99 7.36
N ASP A 47 9.99 -0.33 8.13
CA ASP A 47 9.26 0.85 7.66
C ASP A 47 10.21 2.04 7.42
N LEU A 48 11.24 2.18 8.27
CA LEU A 48 12.27 3.21 8.12
C LEU A 48 13.15 2.97 6.88
N ILE A 49 13.50 1.71 6.58
CA ILE A 49 14.30 1.36 5.40
C ILE A 49 13.50 1.64 4.10
N GLU A 50 12.22 1.28 4.07
CA GLU A 50 11.33 1.63 2.94
C GLU A 50 11.27 3.15 2.74
N SER A 51 11.19 3.92 3.83
CA SER A 51 11.17 5.40 3.76
C SER A 51 12.51 6.01 3.30
N ALA A 52 13.65 5.44 3.70
CA ALA A 52 14.98 5.91 3.31
C ALA A 52 15.32 5.59 1.84
N SER A 53 14.77 4.49 1.29
CA SER A 53 14.97 4.15 -0.12
C SER A 53 14.37 5.18 -1.09
N LYS A 54 13.36 5.94 -0.66
CA LYS A 54 12.79 7.07 -1.41
C LYS A 54 13.75 8.26 -1.56
N SER A 55 14.75 8.38 -0.69
CA SER A 55 15.72 9.50 -0.71
C SER A 55 16.97 9.21 -1.55
N VAL A 56 17.22 7.94 -1.91
CA VAL A 56 18.49 7.49 -2.52
C VAL A 56 18.33 7.02 -3.98
N SER A 57 17.11 6.76 -4.45
CA SER A 57 16.85 6.26 -5.81
C SER A 57 15.85 7.14 -6.56
N SER A 58 16.33 7.90 -7.54
CA SER A 58 15.53 8.70 -8.48
C SER A 58 14.75 7.87 -9.52
N LYS A 59 14.70 6.54 -9.37
CA LYS A 59 14.05 5.58 -10.29
C LYS A 59 12.99 4.70 -9.64
N ALA A 60 12.71 4.90 -8.35
CA ALA A 60 11.55 4.26 -7.73
C ALA A 60 10.36 5.19 -7.97
N ASP A 61 9.48 4.84 -8.92
CA ASP A 61 8.15 5.45 -8.99
C ASP A 61 7.58 5.49 -7.57
N THR A 62 7.02 6.64 -7.20
CA THR A 62 6.61 7.00 -5.83
C THR A 62 5.55 6.04 -5.29
N ILE A 63 5.96 4.83 -4.90
CA ILE A 63 5.10 3.85 -4.24
C ILE A 63 5.04 4.32 -2.78
N LYS A 64 4.00 5.09 -2.47
CA LYS A 64 3.67 5.74 -1.18
C LYS A 64 4.31 7.13 -1.01
N THR A 65 3.58 8.19 -1.35
CA THR A 65 3.78 9.50 -0.72
C THR A 65 3.59 9.37 0.80
N HIS A 66 4.41 10.05 1.60
CA HIS A 66 4.30 10.03 3.07
C HIS A 66 3.03 10.77 3.50
N HIS A 67 1.89 10.06 3.51
CA HIS A 67 0.56 10.62 3.77
C HIS A 67 0.18 10.79 5.25
N ASN A 68 1.17 10.83 6.16
CA ASN A 68 0.96 10.99 7.61
C ASN A 68 1.62 12.26 8.13
N ASP A 69 1.58 13.35 7.36
CA ASP A 69 2.44 14.52 7.56
C ASP A 69 1.60 15.78 7.79
N SER A 70 0.99 15.89 8.98
CA SER A 70 0.29 17.09 9.46
C SER A 70 1.28 18.19 9.86
N GLU A 71 0.84 19.45 9.93
CA GLU A 71 1.66 20.57 10.41
C GLU A 71 2.19 20.34 11.84
N LEU A 72 1.37 19.76 12.73
CA LEU A 72 1.80 19.46 14.09
C LEU A 72 2.75 18.27 14.17
N ILE A 73 2.49 17.16 13.47
CA ILE A 73 3.44 16.04 13.33
C ILE A 73 4.78 16.51 12.76
N ARG A 74 4.78 17.42 11.77
CA ARG A 74 6.01 18.04 11.25
C ARG A 74 6.73 18.84 12.33
N LYS A 75 6.02 19.73 13.02
CA LYS A 75 6.58 20.51 14.14
C LYS A 75 7.16 19.61 15.23
N LEU A 76 6.41 18.58 15.66
CA LEU A 76 6.87 17.59 16.64
C LEU A 76 8.09 16.81 16.11
N ARG A 77 8.18 16.52 14.82
CA ARG A 77 9.33 15.85 14.21
C ARG A 77 10.55 16.75 14.17
N ASP A 78 10.39 18.00 13.74
CA ASP A 78 11.44 19.01 13.65
C ASP A 78 12.00 19.36 15.03
N GLU A 79 11.15 19.37 16.06
CA GLU A 79 11.52 19.58 17.46
C GLU A 79 12.06 18.32 18.15
N GLY A 80 12.15 17.18 17.45
CA GLY A 80 12.69 15.93 18.01
C GLY A 80 11.78 15.25 19.04
N ARG A 81 10.47 15.50 18.96
CA ARG A 81 9.43 15.04 19.90
C ARG A 81 8.59 13.88 19.39
N VAL A 82 9.05 13.23 18.32
CA VAL A 82 8.51 11.96 17.82
C VAL A 82 9.32 10.83 18.44
N VAL A 83 8.64 9.93 19.15
CA VAL A 83 9.24 8.76 19.81
C VAL A 83 8.78 7.51 19.07
N GLU A 84 9.74 6.71 18.62
CA GLU A 84 9.51 5.45 17.91
C GLU A 84 10.15 4.29 18.69
N PRO A 85 9.49 3.77 19.75
CA PRO A 85 10.11 2.79 20.65
C PRO A 85 10.45 1.46 19.99
N LEU A 86 9.78 1.15 18.87
CA LEU A 86 9.87 -0.14 18.19
C LEU A 86 10.81 -0.11 16.97
N LYS A 87 11.49 1.02 16.72
CA LYS A 87 12.30 1.26 15.52
C LYS A 87 13.47 0.28 15.34
N ASP A 88 13.93 -0.34 16.42
CA ASP A 88 15.07 -1.26 16.42
C ASP A 88 14.65 -2.74 16.34
N PHE A 89 13.34 -3.03 16.33
CA PHE A 89 12.79 -4.38 16.36
C PHE A 89 12.19 -4.84 15.03
N HIS A 90 12.26 -6.14 14.79
CA HIS A 90 11.57 -6.86 13.73
C HIS A 90 10.14 -7.26 14.16
N LYS A 91 9.31 -7.66 13.19
CA LYS A 91 7.87 -7.89 13.42
C LYS A 91 7.59 -9.03 14.39
N ASP A 92 8.37 -10.09 14.34
CA ASP A 92 8.35 -11.23 15.26
C ASP A 92 8.78 -10.84 16.68
N GLU A 93 9.80 -9.99 16.82
CA GLU A 93 10.23 -9.46 18.12
C GLU A 93 9.15 -8.59 18.76
N VAL A 94 8.49 -7.72 17.98
CA VAL A 94 7.35 -6.93 18.48
C VAL A 94 6.19 -7.81 18.92
N ARG A 95 6.00 -8.99 18.30
CA ARG A 95 5.01 -9.97 18.78
C ARG A 95 5.42 -10.61 20.10
N CYS A 96 6.70 -10.89 20.32
CA CYS A 96 7.18 -11.35 21.61
C CYS A 96 6.96 -10.27 22.69
N ILE A 97 7.37 -9.03 22.43
CA ILE A 97 7.16 -7.89 23.33
C ILE A 97 5.67 -7.73 23.68
N GLY A 98 4.78 -7.82 22.69
CA GLY A 98 3.34 -7.73 22.93
C GLY A 98 2.82 -8.82 23.88
N ARG A 99 3.32 -10.04 23.77
CA ARG A 99 2.97 -11.15 24.68
C ARG A 99 3.52 -10.91 26.09
N ASP A 100 4.75 -10.44 26.20
CA ASP A 100 5.39 -10.16 27.49
C ASP A 100 4.71 -9.00 28.23
N LEU A 101 4.14 -8.04 27.48
CA LEU A 101 3.28 -6.97 28.00
C LEU A 101 1.85 -7.43 28.37
N GLY A 102 1.51 -8.69 28.13
CA GLY A 102 0.20 -9.25 28.44
C GLY A 102 -0.91 -8.94 27.42
N LEU A 103 -0.57 -8.54 26.19
CA LEU A 103 -1.57 -8.33 25.15
C LEU A 103 -2.19 -9.67 24.70
N PRO A 104 -3.50 -9.70 24.39
CA PRO A 104 -4.15 -10.92 23.93
C PRO A 104 -3.54 -11.46 22.63
N PRO A 105 -3.36 -12.80 22.49
CA PRO A 105 -2.78 -13.41 21.30
C PRO A 105 -3.47 -13.00 19.99
N GLU A 106 -4.78 -12.82 19.99
CA GLU A 106 -5.58 -12.41 18.84
C GLU A 106 -5.24 -10.99 18.33
N ILE A 107 -4.77 -10.11 19.21
CA ILE A 107 -4.32 -8.76 18.85
C ILE A 107 -2.90 -8.83 18.27
N VAL A 108 -2.02 -9.55 18.96
CA VAL A 108 -0.58 -9.63 18.61
C VAL A 108 -0.36 -10.41 17.30
N MET A 109 -1.16 -11.45 17.06
CA MET A 109 -1.06 -12.30 15.87
C MET A 109 -1.88 -11.79 14.68
N ARG A 110 -2.58 -10.66 14.82
CA ARG A 110 -3.42 -10.10 13.75
C ARG A 110 -2.59 -9.86 12.48
N HIS A 111 -3.19 -10.16 11.34
CA HIS A 111 -2.61 -9.84 10.04
C HIS A 111 -2.54 -8.32 9.83
N PRO A 112 -1.53 -7.83 9.08
CA PRO A 112 -1.44 -6.41 8.75
C PRO A 112 -2.69 -5.97 7.99
N PHE A 113 -3.17 -4.77 8.33
CA PHE A 113 -4.30 -4.13 7.68
C PHE A 113 -3.86 -2.76 7.16
N PRO A 114 -4.11 -2.43 5.88
CA PRO A 114 -3.61 -1.18 5.30
C PRO A 114 -4.32 0.03 5.92
N GLY A 115 -3.63 1.17 6.01
CA GLY A 115 -4.21 2.43 6.52
C GLY A 115 -5.50 2.86 5.78
N PRO A 116 -5.51 2.89 4.43
CA PRO A 116 -6.74 3.12 3.64
C PRO A 116 -7.82 2.04 3.76
N GLY A 117 -7.51 0.93 4.45
CA GLY A 117 -8.42 -0.16 4.73
C GLY A 117 -9.05 -0.78 3.49
N LEU A 118 -10.38 -0.88 3.50
CA LEU A 118 -11.15 -1.51 2.42
C LEU A 118 -11.28 -0.62 1.17
N ALA A 119 -10.98 0.69 1.26
CA ALA A 119 -11.15 1.61 0.13
C ALA A 119 -10.29 1.22 -1.09
N ILE A 120 -9.12 0.62 -0.83
CA ILE A 120 -8.19 0.10 -1.86
C ILE A 120 -8.44 -1.38 -2.22
N ARG A 121 -9.44 -2.02 -1.59
CA ARG A 121 -9.83 -3.42 -1.85
C ARG A 121 -11.09 -3.54 -2.69
N VAL A 122 -11.65 -2.42 -3.14
CA VAL A 122 -12.80 -2.37 -4.06
C VAL A 122 -12.31 -1.73 -5.36
N LEU A 123 -12.35 -2.51 -6.44
CA LEU A 123 -12.15 -1.99 -7.79
C LEU A 123 -13.38 -1.16 -8.15
N CYS A 124 -13.17 0.14 -8.31
CA CYS A 124 -14.21 1.10 -8.66
C CYS A 124 -13.97 1.57 -10.09
N ALA A 125 -15.01 1.55 -10.91
CA ALA A 125 -14.95 2.02 -12.29
C ALA A 125 -16.34 2.54 -12.69
N GLU A 126 -16.37 3.57 -13.52
CA GLU A 126 -17.61 4.05 -14.16
C GLU A 126 -17.82 3.35 -15.50
N GLU A 127 -16.74 3.14 -16.25
CA GLU A 127 -16.73 2.48 -17.55
C GLU A 127 -15.85 1.23 -17.54
N PRO A 128 -16.10 0.25 -18.42
CA PRO A 128 -15.20 -0.89 -18.60
C PRO A 128 -13.79 -0.44 -18.97
N TYR A 129 -12.77 -1.07 -18.36
CA TYR A 129 -11.38 -0.86 -18.75
C TYR A 129 -11.04 -1.73 -19.97
N MET A 130 -10.95 -1.12 -21.15
CA MET A 130 -10.61 -1.79 -22.41
C MET A 130 -9.62 -0.94 -23.20
N GLU A 131 -8.40 -1.44 -23.33
CA GLU A 131 -7.34 -0.80 -24.11
C GLU A 131 -7.34 -1.27 -25.58
N ARG A 132 -6.49 -0.66 -26.40
CA ARG A 132 -6.37 -0.96 -27.84
C ARG A 132 -6.05 -2.42 -28.14
N ASP A 133 -5.38 -3.10 -27.21
CA ASP A 133 -4.95 -4.50 -27.32
C ASP A 133 -6.00 -5.48 -26.78
N PHE A 134 -7.11 -5.03 -26.19
CA PHE A 134 -8.10 -5.89 -25.52
C PHE A 134 -8.53 -7.09 -26.38
N SER A 135 -8.86 -6.85 -27.65
CA SER A 135 -9.28 -7.91 -28.58
C SER A 135 -8.15 -8.86 -28.95
N GLU A 136 -6.94 -8.34 -29.16
CA GLU A 136 -5.76 -9.16 -29.49
C GLU A 136 -5.39 -10.05 -28.29
N THR A 137 -5.31 -9.46 -27.11
CA THR A 137 -5.04 -10.15 -25.85
C THR A 137 -6.08 -11.24 -25.57
N GLN A 138 -7.36 -10.97 -25.80
CA GLN A 138 -8.42 -11.98 -25.65
C GLN A 138 -8.22 -13.19 -26.60
N VAL A 139 -7.80 -12.95 -27.84
CA VAL A 139 -7.51 -14.04 -28.80
C VAL A 139 -6.29 -14.84 -28.37
N LEU A 140 -5.23 -14.17 -27.90
CA LEU A 140 -4.03 -14.85 -27.39
C LEU A 140 -4.35 -15.72 -26.17
N VAL A 141 -5.09 -15.20 -25.19
CA VAL A 141 -5.53 -15.97 -24.02
C VAL A 141 -6.37 -17.17 -24.45
N LYS A 142 -7.25 -17.02 -25.44
CA LYS A 142 -8.03 -18.14 -25.96
C LYS A 142 -7.13 -19.23 -26.58
N ILE A 143 -6.10 -18.84 -27.33
CA ILE A 143 -5.13 -19.80 -27.89
C ILE A 143 -4.40 -20.54 -26.78
N ILE A 144 -4.00 -19.84 -25.72
CA ILE A 144 -3.33 -20.46 -24.56
C ILE A 144 -4.26 -21.46 -23.85
N VAL A 145 -5.52 -21.08 -23.62
CA VAL A 145 -6.51 -21.95 -22.93
C VAL A 145 -6.89 -23.16 -23.78
N GLU A 146 -6.96 -23.00 -25.11
CA GLU A 146 -7.36 -24.05 -26.05
C GLU A 146 -6.16 -24.63 -26.83
N PHE A 147 -4.94 -24.55 -26.28
CA PHE A 147 -3.68 -24.76 -27.02
C PHE A 147 -3.62 -26.09 -27.77
N ASP A 148 -3.94 -27.20 -27.12
CA ASP A 148 -3.96 -28.55 -27.72
C ASP A 148 -4.87 -28.63 -28.97
N GLN A 149 -6.05 -28.00 -28.91
CA GLN A 149 -6.98 -27.97 -30.04
C GLN A 149 -6.52 -27.04 -31.16
N MET A 150 -5.80 -25.96 -30.80
CA MET A 150 -5.29 -24.97 -31.74
C MET A 150 -4.07 -25.47 -32.50
N LEU A 151 -3.23 -26.33 -31.89
CA LEU A 151 -2.16 -27.06 -32.57
C LEU A 151 -2.69 -27.84 -33.79
N GLN A 152 -3.86 -28.45 -33.64
CA GLN A 152 -4.50 -29.22 -34.71
C GLN A 152 -5.09 -28.35 -35.83
N LYS A 153 -5.40 -27.08 -35.56
CA LYS A 153 -6.14 -26.18 -36.48
C LYS A 153 -5.28 -25.12 -37.18
N LYS A 154 -3.97 -25.02 -36.87
CA LYS A 154 -3.01 -24.05 -37.44
C LYS A 154 -3.58 -22.62 -37.50
N HIS A 155 -3.58 -21.93 -36.36
CA HIS A 155 -4.00 -20.53 -36.27
C HIS A 155 -2.82 -19.57 -36.53
N ALA A 156 -3.07 -18.43 -37.19
CA ALA A 156 -2.01 -17.48 -37.57
C ALA A 156 -1.25 -16.87 -36.38
N LEU A 157 -1.91 -16.77 -35.21
CA LEU A 157 -1.31 -16.28 -33.97
C LEU A 157 -0.70 -17.39 -33.10
N LEU A 158 -0.82 -18.67 -33.48
CA LEU A 158 -0.23 -19.79 -32.74
C LEU A 158 1.30 -19.68 -32.70
N ASN A 159 1.90 -19.38 -33.85
CA ASN A 159 3.36 -19.18 -33.97
C ASN A 159 3.88 -18.06 -33.05
N ARG A 160 3.05 -17.06 -32.72
CA ARG A 160 3.45 -15.98 -31.80
C ARG A 160 3.48 -16.46 -30.35
N VAL A 161 2.63 -17.41 -29.97
CA VAL A 161 2.66 -18.05 -28.66
C VAL A 161 3.85 -19.00 -28.59
N GLU A 162 3.98 -19.91 -29.56
CA GLU A 162 5.11 -20.86 -29.63
C GLU A 162 6.48 -20.18 -29.65
N ALA A 163 6.61 -19.01 -30.28
CA ALA A 163 7.88 -18.28 -30.33
C ALA A 163 8.29 -17.64 -28.99
N VAL A 164 7.37 -17.55 -28.01
CA VAL A 164 7.61 -16.92 -26.70
C VAL A 164 7.39 -17.88 -25.53
N THR A 165 7.06 -19.14 -25.79
CA THR A 165 6.95 -20.22 -24.79
C THR A 165 8.08 -21.22 -24.99
N SER A 166 8.60 -21.76 -23.89
CA SER A 166 9.55 -22.88 -23.94
C SER A 166 8.86 -24.22 -24.16
N ASP A 167 9.61 -25.28 -24.52
CA ASP A 167 9.06 -26.63 -24.70
C ASP A 167 8.47 -27.22 -23.39
N ASP A 168 8.87 -26.69 -22.22
CA ASP A 168 8.43 -27.12 -20.89
C ASP A 168 7.17 -26.36 -20.38
N GLU A 169 6.82 -25.23 -21.00
CA GLU A 169 5.68 -24.35 -20.65
C GLU A 169 4.42 -24.67 -21.46
#